data_AF-A0A5K7X077-F1
#
_entry.id   AF-A0A5K7X077-F1
#
_cell.length_a   1.000
_cell.length_b   1.000
_cell.length_c   1.000
_cell.angle_alpha   90.00
_cell.angle_beta   90.00
_cell.angle_gamma   90.00
#
_symmetry.space_group_name_H-M   'P 1'
#
loop_
_entity.id
_entity.type
_entity.pdbx_description
1 polymer ?
#
loop_
_entity_poly.entity_id
_entity_poly.type
_entity_poly.pdbx_seq_one_letter_code
_entity_poly.pdbx_strand_id
1 'polypeptide(L)'
;MLHGWNGVKPYSQNRRALLLRAFSVNADFQGKGIASKALCVLDAFINVHFPATTEVILAVNHKNTIAQHVYEKVGYIDYGTRVMGKYGAS
;
A
#
# COMPACT_ATOMS: atom_id res chain seq x y z
N MET A 1 7.63 1.69 -3.96
CA MET A 1 7.67 2.97 -4.72
C MET A 1 6.44 3.79 -4.36
N LEU A 2 6.63 5.06 -3.97
CA LEU A 2 5.56 5.99 -3.59
C LEU A 2 5.22 6.94 -4.75
N HIS A 3 3.95 7.27 -4.92
CA HIS A 3 3.50 8.24 -5.92
C HIS A 3 2.42 9.18 -5.36
N GLY A 4 2.54 10.47 -5.67
CA GLY A 4 1.53 11.48 -5.34
C GLY A 4 0.32 11.45 -6.28
N TRP A 5 -0.40 12.57 -6.35
CA TRP A 5 -1.73 12.70 -6.98
C TRP A 5 -1.93 11.98 -8.32
N ASN A 6 -1.03 12.17 -9.30
CA ASN A 6 -1.16 11.54 -10.62
C ASN A 6 -1.18 10.00 -10.57
N GLY A 7 -0.54 9.40 -9.55
CA GLY A 7 -0.56 7.97 -9.32
C GLY A 7 -1.81 7.48 -8.58
N VAL A 8 -2.40 8.34 -7.76
CA VAL A 8 -3.48 8.07 -6.80
C VAL A 8 -4.87 8.23 -7.40
N LYS A 9 -5.03 9.14 -8.38
CA LYS A 9 -6.31 9.50 -9.00
C LYS A 9 -7.24 8.31 -9.38
N PRO A 10 -6.74 7.15 -9.82
CA PRO A 10 -7.60 5.99 -10.09
C PRO A 10 -8.20 5.32 -8.85
N TYR A 11 -7.62 5.56 -7.67
CA TYR A 11 -7.93 4.86 -6.41
C TYR A 11 -8.60 5.76 -5.36
N SER A 12 -8.39 7.08 -5.40
CA SER A 12 -9.01 8.02 -4.47
C SER A 12 -9.18 9.41 -5.10
N GLN A 13 -10.22 10.13 -4.67
CA GLN A 13 -10.41 11.55 -5.00
C GLN A 13 -9.64 12.48 -4.04
N ASN A 14 -9.06 11.92 -2.97
CA ASN A 14 -8.26 12.68 -2.03
C ASN A 14 -6.93 13.10 -2.67
N ARG A 15 -6.77 14.40 -2.93
CA ARG A 15 -5.54 14.95 -3.50
C ARG A 15 -4.33 14.86 -2.57
N ARG A 16 -4.58 14.60 -1.29
CA ARG A 16 -3.58 14.39 -0.24
C ARG A 16 -3.31 12.91 0.03
N ALA A 17 -3.85 12.00 -0.78
CA ALA A 17 -3.50 10.58 -0.68
C ALA A 17 -2.14 10.27 -1.31
N LEU A 18 -1.51 9.22 -0.81
CA LEU A 18 -0.23 8.70 -1.27
C LEU A 18 -0.38 7.23 -1.63
N LEU A 19 0.08 6.84 -2.83
CA LEU A 19 -0.02 5.45 -3.28
C LEU A 19 1.31 4.72 -3.12
N LEU A 20 1.30 3.59 -2.41
CA LEU A 20 2.39 2.62 -2.37
C LEU A 20 2.09 1.47 -3.36
N ARG A 21 2.76 1.50 -4.52
CA ARG A 21 2.53 0.53 -5.61
C ARG A 21 3.32 -0.77 -5.51
N ALA A 22 4.47 -0.70 -4.84
CA ALA A 22 5.40 -1.81 -4.78
C ALA A 22 6.00 -1.86 -3.40
N PHE A 23 5.63 -2.93 -2.68
CA PHE A 23 6.16 -3.34 -1.41
C PHE A 23 6.40 -4.85 -1.48
N SER A 24 7.65 -5.27 -1.28
CA SER A 24 8.04 -6.66 -1.34
C SER A 24 9.05 -6.95 -0.24
N VAL A 25 8.93 -8.15 0.34
CA VAL A 25 9.93 -8.71 1.24
C VAL A 25 10.62 -9.82 0.49
N ASN A 26 11.95 -9.81 0.49
CA ASN A 26 12.75 -10.89 -0.11
C ASN A 26 12.29 -12.25 0.45
N ALA A 27 12.17 -13.25 -0.43
CA ALA A 27 11.68 -14.60 -0.14
C ALA A 27 12.37 -15.23 1.08
N ASP A 28 13.69 -15.06 1.22
CA ASP A 28 14.49 -15.58 2.35
C ASP A 28 14.08 -15.01 3.73
N PHE A 29 13.32 -13.93 3.70
CA PHE A 29 12.87 -13.16 4.86
C PHE A 29 11.34 -13.18 5.04
N GLN A 30 10.60 -13.88 4.17
CA GLN A 30 9.16 -14.08 4.32
C GLN A 30 8.85 -15.00 5.52
N GLY A 31 7.60 -14.96 6.01
CA GLY A 31 7.17 -15.74 7.18
C GLY A 31 7.69 -15.25 8.54
N LYS A 32 8.62 -14.29 8.57
CA LYS A 32 9.27 -13.76 9.80
C LYS A 32 8.62 -12.49 10.37
N GLY A 33 7.44 -12.12 9.87
CA GLY A 33 6.73 -10.90 10.29
C GLY A 33 7.39 -9.58 9.87
N ILE A 34 8.39 -9.62 8.97
CA ILE A 34 9.14 -8.43 8.52
C ILE A 34 8.22 -7.44 7.80
N ALA A 35 7.32 -7.95 6.96
CA ALA A 35 6.35 -7.13 6.24
C ALA A 35 5.49 -6.27 7.20
N SER A 36 4.94 -6.91 8.24
CA SER A 36 4.12 -6.21 9.25
C SER A 36 4.93 -5.17 10.02
N LYS A 37 6.16 -5.48 10.43
CA LYS A 37 7.03 -4.52 11.14
C LYS A 37 7.37 -3.31 10.27
N ALA A 38 7.68 -3.54 9.00
CA ALA A 38 7.95 -2.46 8.04
C ALA A 38 6.73 -1.56 7.83
N LEU A 39 5.52 -2.12 7.80
CA LEU A 39 4.29 -1.34 7.69
C LEU A 39 3.96 -0.57 8.98
N CYS A 40 4.23 -1.11 10.17
CA CYS A 40 4.06 -0.35 11.43
C CYS A 40 4.91 0.93 11.48
N VAL A 41 6.10 0.93 10.86
CA VAL A 41 6.95 2.14 10.80
C VAL A 41 6.68 3.00 9.57
N LEU A 42 5.86 2.52 8.63
CA LEU A 42 5.54 3.23 7.39
C LEU A 42 4.82 4.55 7.68
N ASP A 43 3.88 4.56 8.62
CA ASP A 43 3.15 5.79 8.99
C ASP A 43 4.08 6.86 9.54
N ALA A 44 5.03 6.49 10.41
CA ALA A 44 6.04 7.41 10.92
C ALA A 44 6.92 7.96 9.79
N PHE A 45 7.36 7.10 8.87
CA PHE A 45 8.14 7.51 7.70
C PHE A 45 7.36 8.49 6.81
N ILE A 46 6.09 8.19 6.52
CA ILE A 46 5.23 9.04 5.69
C ILE A 46 4.99 10.38 6.37
N ASN A 47 4.73 10.42 7.67
CA ASN A 47 4.50 11.67 8.40
C ASN A 47 5.74 12.58 8.40
N VAL A 48 6.95 12.01 8.41
CA VAL A 48 8.20 12.79 8.35
C VAL A 48 8.47 13.33 6.95
N HIS A 49 8.32 12.50 5.91
CA HIS A 49 8.73 12.86 4.55
C HIS A 49 7.61 13.44 3.67
N PHE A 50 6.36 13.14 4.01
CA PHE A 50 5.15 13.55 3.29
C PHE A 50 4.08 14.03 4.29
N PRO A 51 4.35 15.06 5.11
CA PRO A 51 3.46 15.49 6.20
C PRO A 51 2.08 15.99 5.73
N ALA A 52 1.95 16.32 4.45
CA ALA A 52 0.67 16.68 3.86
C ALA A 52 -0.23 15.46 3.62
N THR A 53 0.27 14.23 3.70
CA THR A 53 -0.50 13.01 3.41
C THR A 53 -1.55 12.76 4.48
N THR A 54 -2.79 12.49 4.06
CA THR A 54 -3.91 12.18 4.96
C THR A 54 -4.49 10.79 4.75
N GLU A 55 -4.04 10.10 3.70
CA GLU A 55 -4.52 8.78 3.29
C GLU A 55 -3.39 8.05 2.58
N VAL A 56 -3.19 6.78 2.92
CA VAL A 56 -2.18 5.91 2.30
C VAL A 56 -2.92 4.76 1.62
N ILE A 57 -2.72 4.63 0.32
CA ILE A 57 -3.36 3.60 -0.49
C ILE A 57 -2.32 2.55 -0.85
N LEU A 58 -2.68 1.28 -0.64
CA LEU A 58 -1.91 0.12 -1.05
C LEU A 58 -2.61 -0.54 -2.24
N ALA A 59 -1.97 -0.54 -3.41
CA ALA A 59 -2.44 -1.31 -4.55
C ALA A 59 -1.73 -2.64 -4.57
N VAL A 60 -2.49 -3.74 -4.52
CA VAL A 60 -1.97 -5.11 -4.52
C VAL A 60 -2.76 -5.97 -5.46
N ASN A 61 -2.12 -7.01 -6.00
CA ASN A 61 -2.82 -8.00 -6.78
C ASN A 61 -3.83 -8.76 -5.90
N HIS A 62 -5.08 -8.90 -6.34
CA HIS A 62 -6.15 -9.64 -5.67
C HIS A 62 -5.79 -11.11 -5.43
N LYS A 63 -4.87 -11.68 -6.20
CA LYS A 63 -4.35 -13.04 -6.00
C LYS A 63 -3.28 -13.13 -4.90
N ASN A 64 -2.72 -12.00 -4.48
CA ASN A 64 -1.71 -11.97 -3.43
C ASN A 64 -2.38 -11.88 -2.05
N THR A 65 -2.98 -13.00 -1.63
CA THR A 65 -3.67 -13.15 -0.35
C THR A 65 -2.74 -12.94 0.84
N ILE A 66 -1.44 -13.24 0.69
CA ILE A 66 -0.42 -13.02 1.72
C ILE A 66 -0.32 -11.52 2.03
N ALA A 67 -0.20 -10.69 1.00
CA ALA A 67 -0.08 -9.25 1.18
C ALA A 67 -1.39 -8.65 1.74
N GLN A 68 -2.56 -9.08 1.26
CA GLN A 68 -3.86 -8.66 1.81
C GLN A 68 -3.94 -8.95 3.31
N HIS A 69 -3.63 -10.17 3.72
CA HIS A 69 -3.65 -10.56 5.13
C HIS A 69 -2.68 -9.73 5.99
N VAL A 70 -1.50 -9.41 5.46
CA VAL A 70 -0.54 -8.55 6.15
C VAL A 70 -1.09 -7.13 6.32
N TYR A 71 -1.73 -6.57 5.28
CA TYR A 71 -2.28 -5.22 5.31
C TYR A 71 -3.45 -5.11 6.29
N GLU A 72 -4.38 -6.06 6.27
CA GLU A 72 -5.47 -6.14 7.24
C GLU A 72 -4.95 -6.25 8.68
N LYS A 73 -3.94 -7.10 8.90
CA LYS A 73 -3.35 -7.31 10.23
C LYS A 73 -2.73 -6.04 10.84
N VAL A 74 -2.26 -5.12 10.01
CA VAL A 74 -1.67 -3.85 10.49
C VAL A 74 -2.65 -2.66 10.43
N GLY A 75 -3.94 -2.92 10.14
CA GLY A 75 -5.00 -1.93 10.25
C GLY A 75 -5.42 -1.26 8.94
N TYR A 76 -4.94 -1.70 7.79
CA TYR A 76 -5.49 -1.25 6.51
C TYR A 76 -6.86 -1.89 6.26
N ILE A 77 -7.74 -1.12 5.64
CA ILE A 77 -9.11 -1.53 5.30
C ILE A 77 -9.17 -1.73 3.79
N ASP A 78 -9.68 -2.89 3.36
CA ASP A 78 -10.01 -3.11 1.95
C ASP A 78 -11.32 -2.38 1.62
N TYR A 79 -11.22 -1.33 0.79
CA TYR A 79 -12.38 -0.57 0.30
C TYR A 79 -13.06 -1.23 -0.90
N GLY A 80 -12.61 -2.42 -1.34
CA GLY A 80 -13.16 -3.14 -2.50
C GLY A 80 -12.91 -2.43 -3.83
N THR A 81 -12.05 -1.40 -3.84
CA THR A 81 -11.76 -0.61 -5.04
C THR A 81 -10.83 -1.39 -5.95
N ARG A 82 -11.38 -1.89 -7.06
CA ARG A 82 -10.61 -2.63 -8.07
C ARG A 82 -10.33 -1.72 -9.25
N VAL A 83 -9.05 -1.42 -9.49
CA VAL A 83 -8.61 -0.67 -10.66
C VAL A 83 -7.92 -1.64 -11.62
N MET A 84 -8.45 -1.75 -12.83
CA MET A 84 -7.81 -2.52 -13.90
C MET A 84 -6.47 -1.84 -14.27
N GLY A 85 -5.36 -2.45 -13.89
CA GLY A 85 -4.03 -2.02 -14.32
C GLY A 85 -3.84 -2.21 -15.83
N LYS A 86 -2.99 -1.39 -16.45
CA LYS A 86 -2.64 -1.48 -17.89
C LYS A 86 -1.99 -2.81 -18.31
N TYR A 87 -1.57 -3.63 -17.34
CA TYR A 87 -0.95 -4.95 -17.55
C TYR A 87 -1.67 -6.08 -16.79
N GLY A 88 -2.97 -5.95 -16.60
CA GLY A 88 -3.80 -6.97 -15.94
C GLY A 88 -4.13 -6.61 -14.50
N ALA A 89 -5.20 -7.26 -14.01
CA ALA A 89 -5.80 -7.02 -12.71
C ALA A 89 -4.73 -6.97 -11.62
N SER A 90 -4.59 -5.79 -11.01
CA SER A 90 -4.22 -5.71 -9.60
C SER A 90 -5.44 -6.23 -8.86
#